data_AF-A0A924DQT4-F1
#
_entry.id   AF-A0A924DQT4-F1
#
_cell.length_a   1.000
_cell.length_b   1.000
_cell.length_c   1.000
_cell.angle_alpha   90.00
_cell.angle_beta   90.00
_cell.angle_gamma   90.00
#
_symmetry.space_group_name_H-M   'P 1'
#
loop_
_entity.id
_entity.type
_entity.pdbx_description
1 polymer ?
#
loop_
_entity_poly.entity_id
_entity_poly.type
_entity_poly.pdbx_seq_one_letter_code
_entity_poly.pdbx_strand_id
1 'polypeptide(L)' 'MPVKDGFQFCLEKDNNARISYIPVVILSADGQVKDYQPRINARAFLRKPLDIYNLIKVIEDIIA' A
#
# COMPACT_ATOMS: atom_id res chain seq x y z
N MET A 1 4.07 -1.18 12.76
CA MET A 1 5.32 -1.93 12.71
C MET A 1 6.32 -1.17 13.59
N PRO A 2 6.92 -1.79 14.62
CA PRO A 2 7.65 -1.05 15.66
C PRO A 2 9.06 -0.58 15.25
N VAL A 3 9.66 -1.16 14.21
CA VAL A 3 11.05 -0.87 13.80
C VAL A 3 11.13 -0.20 12.42
N LYS A 4 10.20 -0.52 11.52
CA LYS A 4 10.18 -0.04 10.13
C LYS A 4 8.75 0.33 9.77
N ASP A 5 8.56 1.49 9.15
CA ASP A 5 7.25 1.88 8.66
C ASP A 5 6.91 1.25 7.29
N GLY A 6 5.61 1.15 6.98
CA GLY A 6 5.12 0.60 5.71
C GLY A 6 5.63 1.34 4.48
N PHE A 7 5.86 2.66 4.55
CA PHE A 7 6.45 3.41 3.44
C PHE A 7 7.91 3.03 3.18
N GLN A 8 8.70 2.91 4.26
CA GLN A 8 10.10 2.48 4.15
C GLN A 8 10.20 1.07 3.53
N PHE A 9 9.31 0.16 3.93
CA PHE A 9 9.22 -1.16 3.31
C PHE A 9 8.92 -1.09 1.81
N CYS A 10 7.99 -0.23 1.37
CA CYS A 10 7.66 -0.10 -0.05
C CYS A 10 8.86 0.37 -0.87
N LEU A 11 9.60 1.37 -0.38
CA LEU A 11 10.81 1.87 -1.03
C LEU A 11 11.89 0.77 -1.15
N GLU A 12 12.12 0.00 -0.09
CA GLU A 12 13.07 -1.12 -0.12
C GLU A 12 12.61 -2.23 -1.08
N LYS A 13 11.31 -2.57 -1.07
CA LYS A 13 10.71 -3.57 -1.96
C LYS A 13 10.89 -3.17 -3.42
N ASP A 14 10.62 -1.92 -3.77
CA ASP A 14 10.70 -1.42 -5.15
C ASP A 14 12.14 -1.52 -5.70
N ASN A 15 13.15 -1.39 -4.83
CA ASN A 15 14.56 -1.57 -5.18
C ASN A 15 15.04 -3.05 -5.15
N ASN A 16 14.19 -4.00 -4.76
CA ASN A 16 14.54 -5.41 -4.68
C ASN A 16 13.90 -6.21 -5.82
N ALA A 17 14.72 -6.57 -6.82
CA ALA A 17 14.26 -7.28 -8.02
C ALA A 17 13.48 -8.58 -7.76
N ARG A 18 13.68 -9.24 -6.60
CA ARG A 18 12.95 -10.47 -6.26
C ARG A 18 11.51 -10.24 -5.83
N ILE A 19 11.15 -9.04 -5.38
CA ILE A 19 9.84 -8.73 -4.80
C ILE A 19 9.24 -7.41 -5.31
N SER A 20 9.95 -6.67 -6.16
CA SER A 20 9.51 -5.38 -6.70
C SER A 20 8.19 -5.49 -7.47
N TYR A 21 7.96 -6.62 -8.15
CA TYR A 21 6.74 -6.90 -8.91
C TYR A 21 5.48 -7.16 -8.06
N ILE A 22 5.63 -7.39 -6.75
CA ILE A 22 4.49 -7.69 -5.87
C ILE A 22 3.69 -6.40 -5.64
N PRO A 23 2.38 -6.37 -5.98
CA PRO A 23 1.54 -5.21 -5.77
C PRO A 23 1.29 -4.97 -4.28
N VAL A 24 1.27 -3.70 -3.87
CA VAL A 24 1.02 -3.31 -2.48
C VAL A 24 -0.19 -2.41 -2.39
N VAL A 25 -1.03 -2.67 -1.39
CA VAL A 25 -2.12 -1.79 -0.94
C VAL A 25 -1.76 -1.28 0.45
N ILE A 26 -1.84 0.02 0.66
CA ILE A 26 -1.48 0.65 1.94
C ILE A 26 -2.72 0.88 2.78
N LEU A 27 -2.70 0.42 4.03
CA LEU A 27 -3.75 0.69 5.01
C LEU A 27 -3.24 1.66 6.08
N SER A 28 -3.72 2.91 6.05
CA SER A 28 -3.28 3.97 6.97
C SER A 28 -4.42 4.60 7.76
N ALA A 29 -4.14 5.05 8.99
CA ALA A 29 -5.04 5.92 9.74
C ALA A 29 -4.87 7.41 9.35
N ASP A 30 -3.76 7.73 8.69
CA ASP A 30 -3.43 9.09 8.27
C ASP A 30 -4.27 9.50 7.06
N GLY A 31 -4.96 10.63 7.17
CA GLY A 31 -5.75 11.21 6.08
C GLY A 31 -4.90 11.79 4.95
N GLN A 32 -3.62 12.07 5.20
CA GLN A 32 -2.67 12.66 4.23
C GLN A 32 -1.85 11.61 3.48
N VAL A 33 -2.22 10.32 3.59
CA VAL A 33 -1.49 9.21 2.96
C VAL A 33 -1.34 9.37 1.43
N LYS A 34 -2.25 10.12 0.80
CA LYS A 34 -2.23 10.41 -0.65
C LYS A 34 -1.04 11.28 -1.06
N ASP A 35 -0.49 12.09 -0.16
CA ASP A 35 0.69 12.92 -0.46
C ASP A 35 1.97 12.07 -0.62
N TYR A 36 1.95 10.84 -0.10
CA TYR A 36 3.02 9.86 -0.27
C TYR A 36 2.87 9.04 -1.55
N GLN A 37 1.67 9.00 -2.16
CA GLN A 37 1.36 8.25 -3.37
C GLN A 37 2.34 8.46 -4.54
N PRO A 38 2.84 9.67 -4.87
CA PRO A 38 3.80 9.83 -5.96
C PRO A 38 5.20 9.27 -5.65
N ARG A 39 5.49 8.89 -4.39
CA ARG A 39 6.82 8.43 -3.95
C ARG A 39 6.94 6.91 -3.84
N ILE A 40 5.83 6.18 -3.91
CA ILE A 40 5.77 4.75 -3.66
C ILE A 40 4.87 4.08 -4.68
N ASN A 41 5.30 2.93 -5.21
CA ASN A 41 4.54 2.21 -6.24
C ASN A 41 3.40 1.36 -5.63
N ALA A 42 2.52 2.00 -4.85
CA ALA A 42 1.34 1.37 -4.28
C ALA A 42 0.17 1.45 -5.25
N ARG A 43 -0.58 0.35 -5.40
CA ARG A 43 -1.75 0.29 -6.30
C ARG A 43 -2.98 0.96 -5.71
N ALA A 44 -3.12 0.93 -4.39
CA ALA A 44 -4.25 1.54 -3.72
C ALA A 44 -3.94 1.93 -2.28
N PHE A 45 -4.78 2.81 -1.74
CA PHE A 45 -4.75 3.26 -0.35
C PHE A 45 -6.12 3.04 0.28
N LEU A 46 -6.12 2.39 1.44
CA LEU A 46 -7.27 2.17 2.28
C LEU A 46 -7.08 2.94 3.59
N ARG A 47 -8.17 3.54 4.08
CA ARG A 47 -8.18 4.26 5.36
C ARG A 47 -8.65 3.32 6.48
N LYS A 48 -8.10 3.51 7.69
CA LYS A 48 -8.61 2.87 8.91
C LYS A 48 -9.80 3.65 9.49
N PRO A 49 -10.79 2.97 10.12
CA PRO A 49 -10.90 1.52 10.29
C PRO A 49 -11.15 0.80 8.96
N LEU A 50 -10.68 -0.45 8.86
CA LEU A 50 -10.77 -1.24 7.64
C LEU A 50 -12.23 -1.57 7.31
N ASP A 51 -12.69 -1.15 6.14
CA ASP A 51 -13.95 -1.61 5.55
C ASP A 51 -13.68 -2.83 4.65
N ILE A 52 -14.28 -3.97 5.00
CA ILE A 52 -14.09 -5.25 4.31
C ILE A 52 -14.63 -5.19 2.88
N TYR A 53 -15.78 -4.55 2.65
CA TYR A 53 -16.35 -4.47 1.30
C TYR A 53 -15.50 -3.61 0.38
N ASN A 54 -14.96 -2.51 0.91
CA ASN A 54 -14.01 -1.67 0.19
C ASN A 54 -12.69 -2.41 -0.10
N LEU A 55 -12.20 -3.21 0.84
CA LEU A 55 -11.01 -4.04 0.65
C LEU A 55 -11.21 -5.05 -0.49
N ILE A 56 -12.32 -5.79 -0.48
CA ILE A 56 -12.63 -6.78 -1.51
C ILE A 56 -12.64 -6.11 -2.89
N LYS A 57 -13.37 -5.00 -3.03
CA LYS A 57 -13.44 -4.25 -4.28
C LYS A 57 -12.05 -3.82 -4.80
N VAL A 58 -11.21 -3.27 -3.92
CA VAL A 58 -9.85 -2.86 -4.28
C VAL A 58 -8.99 -4.04 -4.71
N ILE A 59 -9.15 -5.20 -4.07
CA ILE A 59 -8.39 -6.41 -4.45
C ILE A 59 -8.85 -6.93 -5.80
N GLU A 60 -10.16 -6.97 -6.06
CA GLU A 60 -10.73 -7.35 -7.35
C GLU A 60 -10.19 -6.47 -8.48
N ASP A 61 -10.17 -5.14 -8.28
CA ASP A 61 -9.62 -4.17 -9.25
C ASP A 61 -8.11 -4.35 -9.52
N ILE A 62 -7.36 -4.97 -8.60
CA ILE A 62 -5.90 -5.13 -8.68
C ILE A 62 -5.48 -6.46 -9.31
N ILE A 63 -6.31 -7.49 -9.16
CA ILE A 63 -6.04 -8.87 -9.62
C ILE A 63 -6.66 -9.13 -11.00
N ALA A 64 -7.74 -8.42 -11.35
CA ALA A 64 -8.34 -8.46 -12.69
C ALA A 64 -7.38 -7.94 -13.78
#